data_AF-A0A7Y1CHA9-F1
#
_entry.id   AF-A0A7Y1CHA9-F1
#
_cell.length_a   1.000
_cell.length_b   1.000
_cell.length_c   1.000
_cell.angle_alpha   90.00
_cell.angle_beta   90.00
_cell.angle_gamma   90.00
#
_symmetry.space_group_name_H-M   'P 1'
#
loop_
_entity.id
_entity.type
_entity.pdbx_description
1 polymer ?
#
loop_
_entity_poly.entity_id
_entity_poly.type
_entity_poly.pdbx_seq_one_letter_code
_entity_poly.pdbx_strand_id
1 'polypeptide(L)'
;MAHKQEEEDKVRLDKWLWAARFYKTRALAKAAIESGKVHHRGERCKPGKEPRVGDEYQIRAGFDERTVVVQALSIVRRGAPEAQTLYTETEASIAKRETAAAQRKAGALGVSTDGKPSKKQRRDLFKFHGSSHE
;
A
#
# COMPACT_ATOMS: atom_id res chain seq x y z
N MET A 1 14.80 0.02 -38.08
CA MET A 1 14.17 -0.63 -36.91
C MET A 1 14.54 0.03 -35.56
N ALA A 2 15.21 1.18 -35.54
CA ALA A 2 15.64 1.85 -34.29
C ALA A 2 14.56 2.69 -33.58
N HIS A 3 13.51 3.14 -34.30
CA HIS A 3 12.49 4.05 -33.75
C HIS A 3 11.48 3.42 -32.79
N LYS A 4 11.47 2.09 -32.60
CA LYS A 4 10.50 1.45 -31.69
C LYS A 4 10.96 1.47 -30.23
N GLN A 5 12.27 1.53 -29.99
CA GLN A 5 12.85 1.54 -28.65
C GLN A 5 12.70 2.92 -27.97
N GLU A 6 12.88 4.02 -28.70
CA GLU A 6 12.85 5.39 -28.14
C GLU A 6 11.47 5.85 -27.65
N GLU A 7 10.38 5.30 -28.21
CA GLU A 7 9.00 5.57 -27.77
C GLU A 7 8.61 4.71 -26.54
N GLU A 8 9.27 3.56 -26.34
CA GLU A 8 9.10 2.73 -25.13
C GLU A 8 9.80 3.33 -23.90
N ASP A 9 10.75 4.25 -24.09
CA ASP A 9 11.47 4.93 -23.00
C ASP A 9 10.63 6.00 -22.28
N LYS A 10 9.57 6.53 -22.92
CA LYS A 10 8.72 7.58 -22.33
C LYS A 10 7.46 7.02 -21.67
N VAL A 11 7.64 6.09 -20.74
CA VAL A 11 6.53 5.63 -19.90
C VAL A 11 6.27 6.67 -18.81
N ARG A 12 5.02 7.06 -18.61
CA ARG A 12 4.64 7.88 -17.44
C ARG A 12 4.46 7.01 -16.21
N LEU A 13 4.82 7.52 -15.04
CA LEU A 13 4.73 6.81 -13.75
C LEU A 13 3.31 6.29 -13.47
N ASP A 14 2.28 7.11 -13.74
CA ASP A 14 0.88 6.70 -13.59
C ASP A 14 0.50 5.50 -14.46
N LYS A 15 1.04 5.43 -15.68
CA LYS A 15 0.84 4.33 -16.63
C LYS A 15 1.63 3.09 -16.22
N TRP A 16 2.88 3.26 -15.78
CA TRP A 16 3.72 2.16 -15.31
C TRP A 16 3.13 1.48 -14.06
N LEU A 17 2.69 2.24 -13.07
CA LEU A 17 2.07 1.69 -11.85
C LEU A 17 0.80 0.89 -12.15
N TRP A 18 0.06 1.29 -13.17
CA TRP A 18 -1.11 0.55 -13.65
C TRP A 18 -0.71 -0.73 -14.40
N ALA A 19 0.33 -0.69 -15.22
CA ALA A 19 0.86 -1.85 -15.94
C ALA A 19 1.44 -2.90 -14.98
N ALA A 20 2.17 -2.45 -13.96
CA ALA A 20 2.70 -3.25 -12.85
C ALA A 20 1.63 -3.69 -11.83
N ARG A 21 0.35 -3.38 -12.07
CA ARG A 21 -0.82 -3.82 -11.28
C ARG A 21 -0.87 -3.35 -9.82
N PHE A 22 -0.09 -2.34 -9.43
CA PHE A 22 -0.21 -1.73 -8.09
C PHE A 22 -1.59 -1.08 -7.86
N TYR A 23 -2.17 -0.52 -8.94
CA TYR A 23 -3.52 0.07 -8.90
C TYR A 23 -4.41 -0.54 -9.97
N LYS A 24 -5.72 -0.65 -9.67
CA LYS A 24 -6.72 -1.25 -10.59
C LYS A 24 -6.90 -0.44 -11.87
N THR A 25 -6.84 0.88 -11.78
CA THR A 25 -7.01 1.81 -12.91
C THR A 25 -5.90 2.85 -12.92
N ARG A 26 -5.61 3.42 -14.09
CA ARG A 26 -4.65 4.52 -14.22
C ARG A 26 -5.08 5.78 -13.44
N ALA A 27 -6.38 6.05 -13.36
CA ALA A 27 -6.92 7.15 -12.57
C ALA A 27 -6.58 7.00 -11.07
N LEU A 28 -6.67 5.78 -10.53
CA LEU A 28 -6.26 5.49 -9.15
C LEU A 28 -4.75 5.67 -8.95
N ALA A 29 -3.93 5.25 -9.92
CA ALA A 29 -2.49 5.48 -9.87
C ALA A 29 -2.16 6.98 -9.86
N LYS A 30 -2.79 7.77 -10.74
CA LYS A 30 -2.63 9.22 -10.77
C LYS A 30 -3.02 9.86 -9.44
N ALA A 31 -4.19 9.53 -8.90
CA ALA A 31 -4.66 10.04 -7.62
C ALA A 31 -3.75 9.63 -6.45
N ALA A 32 -3.18 8.42 -6.49
CA ALA A 32 -2.22 7.96 -5.49
C ALA A 32 -0.93 8.78 -5.52
N ILE A 33 -0.40 9.08 -6.72
CA ILE A 33 0.77 9.94 -6.86
C ILE A 33 0.47 11.36 -6.35
N GLU A 34 -0.63 11.96 -6.78
CA GLU A 34 -1.03 13.32 -6.38
C GLU A 34 -1.28 13.46 -4.87
N SER A 35 -1.85 12.44 -4.24
CA SER A 35 -2.05 12.38 -2.79
C SER A 35 -0.78 12.08 -1.99
N GLY A 36 0.37 11.90 -2.64
CA GLY A 36 1.63 11.60 -1.97
C GLY A 36 1.72 10.17 -1.42
N LYS A 37 1.03 9.21 -2.04
CA LYS A 37 1.14 7.77 -1.71
C LYS A 37 2.25 7.07 -2.49
N VAL A 38 2.88 7.78 -3.43
CA VAL A 38 3.99 7.28 -4.24
C VAL A 38 5.16 8.26 -4.10
N HIS A 39 6.29 7.74 -3.64
CA HIS A 39 7.53 8.50 -3.50
C HIS A 39 8.64 7.86 -4.32
N HIS A 40 9.56 8.68 -4.82
CA HIS A 40 10.80 8.23 -5.43
C HIS A 40 11.94 8.61 -4.50
N ARG A 41 12.64 7.62 -3.92
CA ARG A 41 13.70 7.86 -2.93
C ARG A 41 13.29 8.83 -1.80
N GLY A 42 12.05 8.71 -1.33
CA GLY A 42 11.50 9.57 -0.27
C GLY A 42 10.89 10.90 -0.74
N GLU A 43 11.04 11.28 -2.01
CA GLU A 43 10.50 12.53 -2.54
C GLU A 43 9.16 12.34 -3.26
N ARG A 44 8.28 13.35 -3.15
CA ARG A 44 7.00 13.36 -3.88
C ARG A 44 7.26 13.44 -5.39
N CYS A 45 6.49 12.67 -6.15
CA CYS A 45 6.58 12.64 -7.61
C CYS A 45 5.33 13.22 -8.28
N LYS A 46 5.47 13.60 -9.54
CA LYS A 46 4.36 14.00 -10.40
C LYS A 46 3.88 12.79 -11.23
N PRO A 47 2.58 12.69 -11.57
CA PRO A 47 2.07 11.59 -12.40
C PRO A 47 2.74 11.45 -13.77
N GLY A 48 3.23 12.56 -14.32
CA GLY A 48 3.94 12.60 -15.60
C GLY A 48 5.44 12.31 -15.51
N LYS A 49 5.99 12.00 -14.32
CA LYS A 49 7.39 11.61 -14.18
C LYS A 49 7.64 10.33 -14.98
N GLU A 50 8.82 10.23 -15.60
CA GLU A 50 9.24 9.08 -16.36
C GLU A 50 10.12 8.18 -15.47
N PRO A 51 9.63 7.02 -14.99
CA PRO A 51 10.46 6.07 -14.27
C PRO A 51 11.53 5.48 -15.17
N ARG A 52 12.70 5.21 -14.59
CA ARG A 52 13.81 4.51 -15.25
C ARG A 52 14.05 3.17 -14.58
N VAL A 53 14.63 2.24 -15.34
CA VAL A 53 15.14 0.99 -14.77
C VAL A 53 16.19 1.32 -13.69
N GLY A 54 16.08 0.67 -12.53
CA GLY A 54 16.89 0.95 -11.35
C GLY A 54 16.33 2.06 -10.43
N ASP A 55 15.27 2.76 -10.82
CA ASP A 55 14.60 3.70 -9.91
C ASP A 55 13.92 2.94 -8.76
N GLU A 56 13.96 3.54 -7.58
CA GLU A 56 13.29 3.01 -6.39
C GLU A 56 12.05 3.85 -6.07
N TYR A 57 10.90 3.17 -5.99
CA TYR A 57 9.63 3.76 -5.63
C TYR A 57 9.05 3.13 -4.37
N GLN A 58 8.61 3.99 -3.45
CA GLN A 58 7.82 3.59 -2.29
C GLN A 58 6.35 3.85 -2.61
N ILE A 59 5.56 2.77 -2.65
CA ILE A 59 4.19 2.74 -3.14
C ILE A 59 3.28 2.26 -2.01
N ARG A 60 2.27 3.06 -1.67
CA ARG A 60 1.24 2.69 -0.69
C ARG A 60 -0.07 2.32 -1.38
N ALA A 61 -0.56 1.11 -1.12
CA ALA A 61 -1.82 0.57 -1.63
C ALA A 61 -2.66 0.03 -0.46
N GLY A 62 -3.66 0.82 -0.03
CA GLY A 62 -4.43 0.49 1.16
C GLY A 62 -3.55 0.54 2.42
N PHE A 63 -3.49 -0.58 3.15
CA PHE A 63 -2.65 -0.74 4.34
C PHE A 63 -1.24 -1.26 4.03
N ASP A 64 -1.00 -1.72 2.80
CA ASP A 64 0.30 -2.24 2.42
C ASP A 64 1.16 -1.11 1.86
N GLU A 65 2.40 -1.05 2.34
CA GLU A 65 3.44 -0.19 1.82
C GLU A 65 4.53 -1.07 1.22
N ARG A 66 4.96 -0.76 0.01
CA ARG A 66 5.99 -1.53 -0.70
C ARG A 66 7.06 -0.62 -1.25
N THR A 67 8.31 -0.96 -1.04
CA THR A 67 9.46 -0.33 -1.72
C THR A 67 9.93 -1.25 -2.81
N VAL A 68 9.90 -0.76 -4.06
CA VAL A 68 10.20 -1.57 -5.24
C VAL A 68 11.22 -0.87 -6.13
N VAL A 69 12.10 -1.66 -6.73
CA VAL A 69 13.04 -1.23 -7.76
C VAL A 69 12.49 -1.60 -9.12
N VAL A 70 12.46 -0.63 -10.04
CA VAL A 70 12.00 -0.85 -11.42
C VAL A 70 13.00 -1.73 -12.16
N GLN A 71 12.56 -2.86 -12.70
CA GLN A 71 13.38 -3.78 -13.51
C GLN A 71 13.12 -3.62 -15.00
N ALA A 72 11.87 -3.30 -15.37
CA ALA A 72 11.49 -3.07 -16.75
C ALA A 72 10.37 -2.04 -16.86
N LEU A 73 10.33 -1.35 -17.99
CA LEU A 73 9.29 -0.41 -18.34
C LEU A 73 8.27 -1.10 -19.25
N SER A 74 6.99 -0.96 -18.93
CA SER A 74 5.92 -1.43 -19.80
C SER A 74 4.71 -0.50 -19.73
N ILE A 75 4.08 -0.29 -20.88
CA ILE A 75 2.83 0.46 -21.01
C ILE A 75 1.60 -0.44 -21.10
N VAL A 76 1.79 -1.76 -21.12
CA VAL A 76 0.74 -2.75 -21.31
C VAL A 76 0.50 -3.49 -20.00
N ARG A 77 -0.74 -3.50 -19.54
CA ARG A 77 -1.12 -4.28 -18.34
C ARG A 77 -1.33 -5.74 -18.73
N ARG A 78 -0.45 -6.61 -18.23
CA ARG A 78 -0.48 -8.05 -18.50
C ARG A 78 -0.96 -8.87 -17.29
N GLY A 79 -0.83 -10.19 -17.38
CA GLY A 79 -1.13 -11.12 -16.30
C GLY A 79 -0.36 -10.81 -15.02
N ALA A 80 -0.80 -11.36 -13.89
CA ALA A 80 -0.11 -11.12 -12.61
C ALA A 80 1.37 -11.55 -12.62
N PRO A 81 1.75 -12.72 -13.17
CA PRO A 81 3.16 -13.13 -13.23
C PRO A 81 4.01 -12.20 -14.10
N GLU A 82 3.50 -11.80 -15.27
CA GLU A 82 4.21 -10.89 -16.17
C GLU A 82 4.36 -9.48 -15.60
N ALA A 83 3.39 -9.00 -14.82
CA ALA A 83 3.52 -7.70 -14.18
C ALA A 83 4.56 -7.69 -13.06
N GLN A 84 4.75 -8.82 -12.38
CA GLN A 84 5.77 -8.96 -11.33
C GLN A 84 7.19 -8.88 -11.89
N THR A 85 7.42 -9.20 -13.17
CA THR A 85 8.75 -9.06 -13.77
C THR A 85 9.16 -7.60 -14.00
N LEU A 86 8.23 -6.65 -13.87
CA LEU A 86 8.52 -5.22 -14.05
C LEU A 86 9.24 -4.60 -12.85
N TYR A 87 9.21 -5.25 -11.68
CA TYR A 87 9.78 -4.71 -10.46
C TYR A 87 10.30 -5.79 -9.52
N THR A 88 11.25 -5.42 -8.65
CA THR A 88 11.69 -6.25 -7.54
C THR A 88 11.39 -5.52 -6.23
N GLU A 89 10.68 -6.18 -5.31
CA GLU A 89 10.44 -5.64 -3.97
C GLU A 89 11.69 -5.82 -3.10
N THR A 90 12.06 -4.79 -2.32
CA THR A 90 13.24 -4.88 -1.44
C THR A 90 12.98 -5.81 -0.25
N GLU A 91 14.01 -6.49 0.23
CA GLU A 91 13.89 -7.38 1.40
C GLU A 91 13.37 -6.62 2.65
N ALA A 92 13.84 -5.39 2.84
CA ALA A 92 13.37 -4.51 3.90
C ALA A 92 11.87 -4.20 3.79
N SER A 93 11.35 -4.04 2.57
CA SER A 93 9.92 -3.85 2.32
C SER A 93 9.12 -5.10 2.67
N ILE A 94 9.61 -6.27 2.28
CA ILE A 94 8.96 -7.55 2.57
C ILE A 94 8.85 -7.77 4.08
N ALA A 95 9.95 -7.58 4.81
CA ALA A 95 9.97 -7.71 6.27
C ALA A 95 9.02 -6.72 6.97
N LYS A 96 8.98 -5.46 6.52
CA LYS A 96 8.01 -4.46 7.01
C LYS A 96 6.57 -4.86 6.77
N ARG A 97 6.26 -5.43 5.60
CA ARG A 97 4.91 -5.89 5.28
C ARG A 97 4.51 -7.07 6.15
N GLU A 98 5.40 -8.04 6.35
CA GLU A 98 5.15 -9.21 7.18
C GLU A 98 4.93 -8.85 8.64
N THR A 99 5.79 -7.99 9.20
CA THR A 99 5.62 -7.46 10.56
C THR A 99 4.30 -6.68 10.72
N ALA A 100 3.97 -5.79 9.77
CA ALA A 100 2.71 -5.06 9.80
C ALA A 100 1.48 -5.99 9.66
N ALA A 101 1.58 -7.05 8.86
CA ALA A 101 0.53 -8.06 8.74
C ALA A 101 0.36 -8.86 10.04
N ALA A 102 1.46 -9.25 10.69
CA ALA A 102 1.46 -9.94 11.97
C ALA A 102 0.84 -9.06 13.07
N GLN A 103 1.21 -7.78 13.14
CA GLN A 103 0.63 -6.81 14.07
C GLN A 103 -0.87 -6.61 13.84
N ARG A 104 -1.32 -6.51 12.57
CA ARG A 104 -2.75 -6.43 12.26
C ARG A 104 -3.51 -7.68 12.68
N LYS A 105 -2.92 -8.87 12.47
CA LYS A 105 -3.51 -10.13 12.94
C LYS A 105 -3.60 -10.17 14.47
N ALA A 106 -2.54 -9.78 15.16
CA ALA A 106 -2.51 -9.71 16.62
C ALA A 106 -3.50 -8.67 17.19
N GLY A 107 -3.58 -7.48 16.58
CA GLY A 107 -4.52 -6.43 16.97
C GLY A 107 -5.99 -6.79 16.68
N ALA A 108 -6.27 -7.51 15.59
CA ALA A 108 -7.59 -8.06 15.32
C ALA A 108 -8.01 -9.14 16.34
N LEU A 109 -7.04 -9.89 16.90
CA LEU A 109 -7.29 -10.79 18.03
C LEU A 109 -7.35 -10.06 19.38
N GLY A 110 -6.71 -8.89 19.51
CA GLY A 110 -6.64 -8.09 20.74
C GLY A 110 -7.81 -7.12 20.97
N VAL A 111 -8.52 -6.73 19.91
CA VAL A 111 -9.78 -5.97 20.03
C VAL A 111 -10.94 -6.95 20.19
N SER A 112 -10.94 -7.66 21.33
CA SER A 112 -12.22 -7.89 22.00
C SER A 112 -12.55 -6.55 22.65
N THR A 113 -13.27 -5.66 21.95
CA THR A 113 -14.05 -4.67 22.70
C THR A 113 -14.93 -5.51 23.60
N ASP A 114 -14.76 -5.40 24.92
CA ASP A 114 -15.76 -5.83 25.89
C ASP A 114 -17.04 -5.11 25.46
N GLY A 115 -17.83 -5.77 24.60
CA GLY A 115 -18.96 -5.16 23.93
C GLY A 115 -19.90 -4.65 25.01
N LYS A 116 -20.62 -3.56 24.71
CA LYS A 116 -21.66 -2.94 25.54
C LYS A 116 -22.10 -3.85 26.70
N PRO A 117 -21.76 -3.53 27.97
CA PRO A 117 -21.89 -4.44 29.09
C PRO A 117 -23.23 -5.17 29.05
N SER A 118 -23.17 -6.49 29.18
CA SER A 118 -24.37 -7.32 29.24
C SER A 118 -25.28 -6.81 30.36
N LYS A 119 -26.59 -7.08 30.27
CA LYS A 119 -27.58 -6.61 31.25
C LYS A 119 -27.21 -6.96 32.71
N LYS A 120 -26.50 -8.09 32.91
CA LYS A 120 -25.97 -8.52 34.21
C LYS A 120 -24.79 -7.65 34.67
N GLN A 121 -23.76 -7.49 33.83
CA GLN A 121 -22.60 -6.63 34.12
C GLN A 121 -23.03 -5.17 34.40
N ARG A 122 -24.04 -4.67 33.67
CA ARG A 122 -24.59 -3.33 33.91
C ARG A 122 -25.29 -3.25 35.28
N ARG A 123 -26.06 -4.27 35.68
CA ARG A 123 -26.68 -4.36 37.01
C ARG A 123 -25.64 -4.41 38.14
N ASP A 124 -24.54 -5.12 37.94
CA ASP A 124 -23.48 -5.26 38.95
C ASP A 124 -22.69 -3.96 39.12
N LEU A 125 -22.43 -3.21 38.04
CA LEU A 125 -21.87 -1.85 38.08
C LEU A 125 -22.75 -0.86 38.86
N PHE A 126 -24.08 -0.93 38.72
CA PHE A 126 -25.02 -0.09 39.47
C PHE A 126 -25.07 -0.44 40.95
N LYS A 127 -24.88 -1.71 41.32
CA LYS A 127 -24.81 -2.13 42.73
C LYS A 127 -23.56 -1.61 43.43
N PHE A 128 -22.43 -1.55 42.72
CA PHE A 128 -21.16 -1.12 43.31
C PHE A 128 -21.12 0.40 43.58
N HIS A 129 -21.78 1.22 42.75
CA HIS A 129 -21.85 2.68 42.94
C HIS A 129 -22.90 3.14 43.97
N GLY A 130 -23.74 2.24 44.49
CA GLY A 130 -24.78 2.55 45.48
C GLY A 130 -24.34 2.36 46.94
N SER A 131 -23.07 2.02 47.19
CA SER A 131 -22.56 1.64 48.52
C SER A 131 -21.40 2.53 49.00
N SER A 132 -21.45 3.82 48.67
CA SER A 132 -20.51 4.83 49.17
C SER A 132 -21.24 6.08 49.60
N HIS A 133 -22.11 5.94 50.60
CA HIS A 133 -22.47 7.04 51.47
C HIS A 133 -22.79 6.49 52.86
N GLU A 134 -21.75 6.37 53.68
CA GLU A 134 -21.81 6.56 55.13
C GLU A 134 -20.45 7.05 55.62
#